data_AF-A0A841EQ65-F1
#
_entry.id   AF-A0A841EQ65-F1
#
_cell.length_a   1.000
_cell.length_b   1.000
_cell.length_c   1.000
_cell.angle_alpha   90.00
_cell.angle_beta   90.00
_cell.angle_gamma   90.00
#
_symmetry.space_group_name_H-M   'P 1'
#
loop_
_entity.id
_entity.type
_entity.pdbx_description
1 polymer ?
#
loop_
_entity_poly.entity_id
_entity_poly.type
_entity_poly.pdbx_seq_one_letter_code
_entity_poly.pdbx_strand_id
1 'polypeptide(L)'
;MAILSASLGIGTALVYPTFLSSIGQATNPSQRAESIGVFRLWRDLGYAFGAIISGIIADWMGLSYAIVFIGVITILSSIIIQVRMPEN
;
A
#
# COMPACT_ATOMS: atom_id res chain seq x y z
N MET A 1 -21.36 11.04 1.32
CA MET A 1 -20.73 10.15 2.33
C MET A 1 -20.79 8.69 1.93
N ALA A 2 -21.98 8.09 1.68
CA ALA A 2 -22.11 6.67 1.34
C ALA A 2 -21.21 6.20 0.17
N ILE A 3 -21.17 6.98 -0.92
CA ILE A 3 -20.32 6.65 -2.09
C ILE A 3 -18.84 6.64 -1.72
N LEU A 4 -18.35 7.67 -1.01
CA LEU A 4 -16.94 7.75 -0.59
C LEU A 4 -16.56 6.58 0.33
N SER A 5 -17.41 6.26 1.30
CA SER A 5 -17.20 5.14 2.22
C SER A 5 -17.24 3.79 1.50
N ALA A 6 -18.16 3.61 0.54
CA ALA A 6 -18.22 2.40 -0.28
C ALA A 6 -16.97 2.26 -1.15
N SER A 7 -16.53 3.33 -1.82
CA SER A 7 -15.30 3.33 -2.62
C SER A 7 -14.06 3.00 -1.78
N LEU A 8 -13.94 3.61 -0.59
CA LEU A 8 -12.84 3.31 0.34
C LEU A 8 -12.88 1.85 0.82
N GLY A 9 -14.07 1.34 1.15
CA GLY A 9 -14.27 -0.03 1.58
C GLY A 9 -13.87 -1.04 0.50
N ILE A 10 -14.32 -0.81 -0.74
CA ILE A 10 -13.95 -1.63 -1.90
C ILE A 10 -12.44 -1.62 -2.11
N GLY A 11 -11.82 -0.43 -2.14
CA GLY A 11 -10.38 -0.30 -2.30
C GLY A 11 -9.61 -1.08 -1.25
N THR A 12 -9.99 -0.95 0.02
CA THR A 12 -9.30 -1.63 1.13
C THR A 12 -9.48 -3.15 1.07
N ALA A 13 -10.66 -3.63 0.68
CA ALA A 13 -10.96 -5.07 0.57
C ALA A 13 -10.13 -5.76 -0.53
N LEU A 14 -9.80 -5.05 -1.61
CA LEU A 14 -9.05 -5.61 -2.73
C LEU A 14 -7.55 -5.76 -2.44
N VAL A 15 -6.97 -4.85 -1.67
CA VAL A 15 -5.50 -4.71 -1.54
C VAL A 15 -4.83 -5.94 -0.92
N TYR A 16 -5.27 -6.37 0.26
CA TYR A 16 -4.60 -7.46 0.99
C TYR A 16 -4.64 -8.82 0.26
N PRO A 17 -5.80 -9.33 -0.20
CA PRO A 17 -5.87 -10.62 -0.88
C PRO A 17 -5.15 -10.62 -2.23
N THR A 18 -5.21 -9.51 -2.99
CA THR A 18 -4.51 -9.42 -4.29
C THR A 18 -3.00 -9.45 -4.10
N PHE A 19 -2.44 -8.66 -3.18
CA PHE A 19 -1.00 -8.68 -2.91
C PHE A 19 -0.50 -10.05 -2.44
N LEU A 20 -1.21 -10.72 -1.53
CA LEU A 20 -0.81 -12.06 -1.10
C LEU A 20 -0.84 -13.08 -2.24
N SER A 21 -1.87 -13.02 -3.09
CA SER A 21 -1.97 -13.89 -4.27
C SER A 21 -0.80 -13.64 -5.23
N SER A 22 -0.54 -12.38 -5.59
CA SER A 22 0.52 -12.01 -6.53
C SER A 22 1.91 -12.38 -6.00
N ILE A 23 2.19 -12.16 -4.71
CA ILE A 23 3.47 -12.58 -4.10
C ILE A 23 3.60 -14.11 -4.11
N GLY A 24 2.52 -14.83 -3.81
CA GLY A 24 2.51 -16.30 -3.82
C GLY A 24 2.75 -16.90 -5.20
N GLN A 25 2.26 -16.25 -6.26
CA GLN A 25 2.48 -16.62 -7.66
C GLN A 25 3.90 -16.28 -8.12
N ALA A 26 4.45 -15.14 -7.70
CA ALA A 26 5.80 -14.69 -8.09
C ALA A 26 6.94 -15.35 -7.29
N THR A 27 6.64 -16.14 -6.26
CA THR A 27 7.64 -16.76 -5.38
C THR A 27 7.65 -18.28 -5.49
N ASN A 28 8.86 -18.86 -5.53
CA ASN A 28 9.05 -20.31 -5.44
C ASN A 28 8.39 -20.91 -4.18
N PRO A 29 7.73 -22.08 -4.26
CA PRO A 29 6.97 -22.66 -3.15
C PRO A 29 7.76 -22.76 -1.82
N SER A 30 9.06 -23.06 -1.88
CA SER A 30 9.93 -23.16 -0.71
C SER A 30 10.23 -21.82 -0.02
N GLN A 31 10.16 -20.70 -0.74
CA GLN A 31 10.52 -19.36 -0.26
C GLN A 31 9.30 -18.47 0.04
N ARG A 32 8.07 -18.98 -0.15
CA ARG A 32 6.83 -18.21 0.03
C ARG A 32 6.69 -17.63 1.43
N ALA A 33 7.03 -18.40 2.46
CA ALA A 33 6.93 -17.94 3.85
C ALA A 33 7.88 -16.77 4.13
N GLU A 34 9.12 -16.84 3.62
CA GLU A 34 10.11 -15.78 3.75
C GLU A 34 9.68 -14.52 2.99
N SER A 35 9.23 -14.67 1.73
CA SER A 35 8.80 -13.53 0.91
C SER A 35 7.57 -12.81 1.47
N ILE A 36 6.60 -13.56 2.00
CA ILE A 36 5.46 -12.99 2.73
C ILE A 36 5.94 -12.29 4.01
N GLY A 37 6.95 -12.82 4.70
CA GLY A 37 7.59 -12.20 5.85
C GLY A 37 8.21 -10.84 5.52
N VAL A 38 8.98 -10.78 4.43
CA VAL A 38 9.58 -9.52 3.93
C VAL A 38 8.51 -8.51 3.54
N PHE A 39 7.45 -8.96 2.84
CA PHE A 39 6.31 -8.08 2.51
C PHE A 39 5.63 -7.51 3.77
N ARG A 40 5.39 -8.35 4.78
CA ARG A 40 4.79 -7.89 6.04
C ARG A 40 5.68 -6.87 6.75
N LEU A 41 6.99 -7.10 6.79
CA LEU A 41 7.94 -6.16 7.38
C LEU A 41 7.81 -4.78 6.72
N TRP A 42 7.88 -4.72 5.39
CA TRP A 42 7.77 -3.45 4.66
C TRP A 42 6.41 -2.78 4.83
N ARG A 43 5.33 -3.56 4.80
CA ARG A 43 3.97 -3.05 5.05
C ARG A 43 3.87 -2.44 6.45
N ASP A 44 4.38 -3.12 7.46
CA ASP A 44 4.23 -2.70 8.86
C ASP A 44 5.10 -1.47 9.16
N LEU A 45 6.28 -1.37 8.57
CA LEU A 45 7.08 -0.14 8.58
C LEU A 45 6.32 1.03 7.94
N GLY A 46 5.53 0.77 6.89
CA GLY A 46 4.66 1.76 6.27
C GLY A 46 3.68 2.42 7.25
N TYR A 47 3.16 1.69 8.23
CA TYR A 47 2.30 2.30 9.27
C TYR A 47 3.07 3.26 10.17
N ALA A 48 4.26 2.87 10.62
CA ALA A 48 5.09 3.69 11.51
C ALA A 48 5.56 4.97 10.80
N PHE A 49 6.22 4.81 9.64
CA PHE A 49 6.72 5.96 8.89
C PHE A 49 5.58 6.80 8.31
N GLY A 50 4.50 6.18 7.85
CA GLY A 50 3.31 6.85 7.35
C GLY A 50 2.67 7.75 8.40
N ALA A 51 2.52 7.26 9.64
CA ALA A 51 1.98 8.06 10.74
C ALA A 51 2.86 9.27 11.08
N ILE A 52 4.18 9.07 11.15
CA ILE A 52 5.13 10.15 11.45
C ILE A 52 5.10 11.22 10.34
N ILE A 53 5.24 10.81 9.08
CA ILE A 53 5.32 11.74 7.96
C ILE A 53 4.00 12.48 7.77
N SER A 54 2.87 11.76 7.79
CA SER A 54 1.55 12.39 7.65
C SER A 54 1.20 13.31 8.82
N GLY A 55 1.62 12.97 10.05
CA GLY A 55 1.48 13.84 11.22
C GLY A 55 2.25 15.15 11.05
N ILE A 56 3.54 15.07 10.69
CA ILE A 56 4.37 16.28 10.45
C ILE A 56 3.76 17.17 9.36
N ILE A 57 3.32 16.57 8.23
CA ILE A 57 2.70 17.33 7.14
C ILE A 57 1.37 17.96 7.60
N ALA A 58 0.56 17.21 8.36
CA ALA A 58 -0.70 17.71 8.88
C ALA A 58 -0.51 18.87 9.86
N ASP A 59 0.51 18.81 10.71
CA ASP A 59 0.82 19.87 11.68
C ASP A 59 1.27 21.16 11.00
N TRP A 60 2.04 21.07 9.92
CA TRP A 60 2.63 22.25 9.26
C TRP A 60 1.75 22.82 8.15
N MET A 61 1.09 21.96 7.38
CA MET A 61 0.37 22.35 6.15
C MET A 61 -1.13 22.08 6.26
N GLY A 62 -1.57 21.31 7.25
CA GLY A 62 -2.96 20.92 7.44
C GLY A 62 -3.30 19.55 6.83
N LEU A 63 -4.43 19.00 7.28
CA LEU A 63 -4.85 17.63 6.95
C LEU A 63 -5.03 17.38 5.44
N SER A 64 -5.49 18.38 4.69
CA SER A 64 -5.71 18.26 3.25
C SER A 64 -4.41 17.92 2.49
N TYR A 65 -3.29 18.54 2.87
CA TYR A 65 -1.99 18.26 2.25
C TYR A 65 -1.46 16.88 2.62
N ALA A 66 -1.69 16.43 3.86
CA ALA A 66 -1.32 15.07 4.28
C ALA A 66 -2.10 14.01 3.46
N ILE A 67 -3.40 14.21 3.24
CA ILE A 67 -4.23 13.31 2.41
C ILE A 67 -3.73 13.27 0.96
N VAL A 68 -3.50 14.45 0.35
CA VAL A 68 -3.01 14.53 -1.03
C VAL A 68 -1.63 13.88 -1.16
N PHE A 69 -0.73 14.11 -0.19
CA PHE A 69 0.60 13.51 -0.17
C PHE A 69 0.53 11.98 -0.15
N ILE A 70 -0.27 11.39 0.75
CA ILE A 70 -0.47 9.93 0.81
C ILE A 70 -1.10 9.40 -0.50
N GLY A 71 -2.04 10.14 -1.09
CA GLY A 71 -2.63 9.80 -2.39
C GLY A 71 -1.59 9.74 -3.51
N VAL A 72 -0.72 10.75 -3.61
CA VAL A 72 0.34 10.82 -4.63
C VAL A 72 1.32 9.67 -4.48
N ILE A 73 1.84 9.39 -3.27
CA ILE A 73 2.79 8.29 -3.09
C ILE A 73 2.15 6.93 -3.40
N THR A 74 0.86 6.77 -3.12
CA THR A 74 0.13 5.52 -3.41
C THR A 74 0.01 5.30 -4.91
N ILE A 75 -0.33 6.34 -5.67
CA ILE A 75 -0.39 6.28 -7.14
C ILE A 75 0.99 6.03 -7.75
N LEU A 76 2.03 6.70 -7.26
CA LEU A 76 3.40 6.46 -7.73
C LEU A 76 3.83 5.01 -7.46
N SER A 77 3.51 4.47 -6.29
CA SER A 77 3.77 3.07 -5.95
C SER A 77 3.06 2.11 -6.90
N SER A 78 1.78 2.35 -7.23
CA SER A 78 1.05 1.49 -8.16
C SER A 78 1.64 1.51 -9.56
N ILE A 79 2.10 2.68 -10.04
CA ILE A 79 2.79 2.80 -11.34
C ILE A 79 4.11 2.02 -11.32
N ILE A 80 4.90 2.12 -10.24
CA ILE A 80 6.17 1.38 -10.11
C ILE A 80 5.91 -0.13 -10.15
N ILE A 81 4.89 -0.62 -9.44
CA ILE A 81 4.51 -2.04 -9.46
C ILE A 81 4.07 -2.45 -10.85
N GLN A 82 3.23 -1.66 -11.53
CA GLN A 82 2.77 -1.95 -12.89
C GLN A 82 3.92 -2.09 -13.89
N VAL A 83 4.96 -1.27 -13.76
CA VAL A 83 6.13 -1.31 -14.67
C VAL A 83 7.10 -2.44 -14.32
N ARG A 84 7.26 -2.77 -13.02
CA ARG A 84 8.27 -3.74 -12.56
C ARG A 84 7.77 -5.17 -12.47
N MET A 85 6.47 -5.38 -12.23
CA MET A 85 5.93 -6.71 -12.05
C MET A 85 5.64 -7.34 -13.41
N PRO A 86 6.20 -8.52 -13.74
CA PRO A 86 5.95 -9.17 -15.01
C PRO A 86 4.47 -9.50 -15.16
N GLU A 87 3.87 -9.11 -16.27
CA GLU A 87 2.59 -9.66 -16.71
C GLU A 87 2.84 -11.11 -17.13
N ASN A 88 2.31 -12.07 -16.36
CA ASN A 88 2.23 -13.47 -16.79
C ASN A 88 1.01 -13.66 -17.69
#